data_AF-A0A963H732-F1
#
_entry.id   AF-A0A963H732-F1
#
_cell.length_a   1.000
_cell.length_b   1.000
_cell.length_c   1.000
_cell.angle_alpha   90.00
_cell.angle_beta   90.00
_cell.angle_gamma   90.00
#
_symmetry.space_group_name_H-M   'P 1'
#
loop_
_entity.id
_entity.type
_entity.pdbx_description
1 polymer ?
#
loop_
_entity_poly.entity_id
_entity_poly.type
_entity_poly.pdbx_seq_one_letter_code
_entity_poly.pdbx_strand_id
1 'polypeptide(L)'
;DLKTLIEDKRESGVFLSVFGFGRGNLNDQMMQTIAQNGNGTAAYIDTLAEAEKTLVEETGSTLFPIAKDVKIQVEFNPQMVSEYRLIGYETRALNREDFNNDRVDAGEIGSGHSVTAIYEITPKGSPAEMIDDLRYGEERPAAPAGTAQDGEYAFLKLRYKAPDGDTSKLITTPV
;
A
#
# COMPACT_ATOMS: atom_id res chain seq x y z
N ASP A 1 -19.74 -12.11 15.45
CA ASP A 1 -19.33 -12.70 14.15
C ASP A 1 -17.87 -13.10 14.17
N LEU A 2 -17.49 -14.09 13.35
CA LEU A 2 -16.10 -14.56 13.19
C LEU A 2 -15.14 -13.41 12.87
N LYS A 3 -15.58 -12.42 12.08
CA LYS A 3 -14.82 -11.21 11.78
C LYS A 3 -14.41 -10.44 13.04
N THR A 4 -15.35 -10.13 13.92
CA THR A 4 -15.08 -9.42 15.20
C THR A 4 -14.10 -10.19 16.07
N LEU A 5 -14.25 -11.51 16.17
CA LEU A 5 -13.32 -12.35 16.92
C LEU A 5 -11.88 -12.24 16.39
N ILE A 6 -11.72 -12.21 15.07
CA ILE A 6 -10.40 -12.10 14.43
C ILE A 6 -9.80 -10.71 14.66
N GLU A 7 -10.60 -9.65 14.53
CA GLU A 7 -10.18 -8.28 14.81
C GLU A 7 -9.73 -8.13 16.28
N ASP A 8 -10.48 -8.68 17.24
CA ASP A 8 -10.12 -8.66 18.67
C ASP A 8 -8.82 -9.45 18.95
N LYS A 9 -8.62 -10.59 18.28
CA LYS A 9 -7.40 -11.40 18.44
C LYS A 9 -6.19 -10.74 17.81
N ARG A 10 -6.38 -10.06 16.69
CA ARG A 10 -5.35 -9.24 16.06
C ARG A 10 -4.83 -8.16 16.99
N GLU A 11 -5.69 -7.47 17.73
CA GLU A 11 -5.27 -6.48 18.73
C GLU A 11 -4.38 -7.09 19.83
N SER A 12 -4.55 -8.38 20.13
CA SER A 12 -3.67 -9.12 21.06
C SER A 12 -2.36 -9.62 20.43
N GLY A 13 -2.05 -9.23 19.19
CA GLY A 13 -0.85 -9.64 18.46
C GLY A 13 -0.96 -11.01 17.77
N VAL A 14 -2.17 -11.55 17.63
CA VAL A 14 -2.41 -12.83 16.97
C VAL A 14 -2.77 -12.59 15.50
N PHE A 15 -1.91 -13.03 14.59
CA PHE A 15 -2.15 -12.97 13.15
C PHE A 15 -2.87 -14.22 12.64
N LEU A 16 -3.68 -14.08 11.59
CA LEU A 16 -4.41 -15.20 10.99
C LEU A 16 -4.05 -15.37 9.50
N SER A 17 -3.32 -16.43 9.20
CA SER A 17 -3.10 -16.88 7.82
C SER A 17 -4.01 -18.06 7.48
N VAL A 18 -4.56 -18.05 6.26
CA VAL A 18 -5.54 -19.04 5.79
C VAL A 18 -5.01 -19.73 4.53
N PHE A 19 -4.71 -21.02 4.64
CA PHE A 19 -4.21 -21.83 3.53
C PHE A 19 -5.30 -22.80 3.06
N GLY A 20 -5.73 -22.66 1.82
CA GLY A 20 -6.69 -23.56 1.18
C GLY A 20 -5.97 -24.55 0.28
N PHE A 21 -6.44 -25.81 0.24
CA PHE A 21 -5.84 -26.86 -0.58
C PHE A 21 -6.90 -27.52 -1.46
N GLY A 22 -6.58 -27.84 -2.71
CA GLY A 22 -7.47 -28.59 -3.61
C GLY A 22 -7.39 -28.15 -5.07
N ARG A 23 -8.43 -28.44 -5.88
CA ARG A 23 -8.46 -28.14 -7.32
C ARG A 23 -9.78 -27.52 -7.82
N GLY A 24 -10.66 -27.02 -6.94
CA GLY A 24 -11.94 -26.44 -7.40
C GLY A 24 -12.90 -25.88 -6.33
N ASN A 25 -13.80 -25.00 -6.79
CA ASN A 25 -14.85 -24.21 -6.10
C ASN A 25 -14.50 -23.70 -4.70
N LEU A 26 -13.82 -22.55 -4.64
CA LEU A 26 -13.34 -22.04 -3.36
C LEU A 26 -13.81 -20.62 -3.15
N ASN A 27 -14.21 -20.40 -1.92
CA ASN A 27 -14.54 -19.11 -1.39
C ASN A 27 -13.24 -18.34 -1.09
N ASP A 28 -12.40 -18.15 -2.12
CA ASP A 28 -11.15 -17.39 -2.06
C ASP A 28 -11.40 -15.99 -1.50
N GLN A 29 -12.52 -15.39 -1.92
CA GLN A 29 -12.99 -14.12 -1.36
C GLN A 29 -13.16 -14.16 0.17
N MET A 30 -13.72 -15.24 0.72
CA MET A 30 -13.85 -15.40 2.18
C MET A 30 -12.48 -15.62 2.83
N MET A 31 -11.61 -16.45 2.24
CA MET A 31 -10.25 -16.68 2.78
C MET A 31 -9.46 -15.37 2.84
N GLN A 32 -9.46 -14.61 1.75
CA GLN A 32 -8.84 -13.28 1.68
C GLN A 32 -9.45 -12.33 2.70
N THR A 33 -10.77 -12.25 2.79
CA THR A 33 -11.44 -11.35 3.74
C THR A 33 -11.04 -11.65 5.19
N ILE A 34 -11.05 -12.92 5.57
CA ILE A 34 -10.75 -13.36 6.94
C ILE A 34 -9.26 -13.16 7.27
N ALA A 35 -8.34 -13.53 6.38
CA ALA A 35 -6.91 -13.32 6.57
C ALA A 35 -6.56 -11.82 6.65
N GLN A 36 -7.17 -11.01 5.78
CA GLN A 36 -7.02 -9.56 5.81
C GLN A 36 -7.47 -8.95 7.14
N ASN A 37 -8.61 -9.37 7.69
CA ASN A 37 -9.06 -8.87 9.01
C ASN A 37 -8.13 -9.28 10.15
N GLY A 38 -7.37 -10.38 9.99
CA GLY A 38 -6.39 -10.87 10.96
C GLY A 38 -4.95 -10.46 10.67
N ASN A 39 -4.72 -9.48 9.79
CA ASN A 39 -3.41 -9.02 9.33
C ASN A 39 -2.46 -10.15 8.85
N GLY A 40 -3.02 -11.28 8.38
CA GLY A 40 -2.26 -12.40 7.83
C GLY A 40 -2.51 -12.59 6.35
N THR A 41 -2.04 -13.72 5.82
CA THR A 41 -2.05 -14.01 4.38
C THR A 41 -3.05 -15.08 4.02
N ALA A 42 -3.65 -14.98 2.84
CA ALA A 42 -4.45 -16.06 2.26
C ALA A 42 -3.70 -16.63 1.06
N ALA A 43 -3.59 -17.95 0.97
CA ALA A 43 -3.00 -18.61 -0.18
C ALA A 43 -3.77 -19.89 -0.53
N TYR A 44 -3.90 -20.15 -1.83
CA TYR A 44 -4.53 -21.36 -2.34
C TYR A 44 -3.49 -22.25 -3.01
N ILE A 45 -3.37 -23.48 -2.53
CA ILE A 45 -2.33 -24.42 -2.92
C ILE A 45 -3.00 -25.58 -3.67
N ASP A 46 -2.86 -25.56 -5.00
CA ASP A 46 -3.41 -26.58 -5.90
C ASP A 46 -2.35 -27.47 -6.57
N THR A 47 -1.10 -27.03 -6.51
CA THR A 47 0.08 -27.72 -7.05
C THR A 47 1.17 -27.84 -6.01
N LEU A 48 2.09 -28.80 -6.22
CA LEU A 48 3.28 -28.95 -5.38
C LEU A 48 4.19 -27.71 -5.47
N ALA A 49 4.27 -27.09 -6.64
CA ALA A 49 5.05 -25.87 -6.84
C ALA A 49 4.49 -24.70 -6.01
N GLU A 50 3.16 -24.53 -5.98
CA GLU A 50 2.54 -23.51 -5.13
C GLU A 50 2.72 -23.83 -3.64
N ALA A 51 2.69 -25.11 -3.26
CA ALA A 51 2.97 -25.54 -1.90
C ALA A 51 4.41 -25.19 -1.49
N GLU A 52 5.39 -25.46 -2.34
CA GLU A 52 6.80 -25.14 -2.10
C GLU A 52 7.02 -23.63 -2.01
N LYS A 53 6.49 -22.88 -2.97
CA LYS A 53 6.56 -21.42 -2.96
C LYS A 53 5.96 -20.84 -1.67
N THR A 54 4.71 -21.17 -1.36
CA THR A 54 4.01 -20.60 -0.19
C THR A 54 4.58 -21.08 1.14
N LEU A 55 4.82 -22.40 1.29
CA LEU A 55 5.18 -23.03 2.57
C LEU A 55 6.68 -23.15 2.83
N VAL A 56 7.52 -22.85 1.85
CA VAL A 56 8.98 -22.92 1.99
C VAL A 56 9.62 -21.59 1.64
N GLU A 57 9.36 -21.06 0.44
CA GLU A 57 10.03 -19.84 -0.04
C GLU A 57 9.48 -18.57 0.66
N GLU A 58 8.16 -18.45 0.76
CA GLU A 58 7.46 -17.26 1.28
C GLU A 58 7.08 -17.37 2.76
N THR A 59 7.31 -18.51 3.40
CA THR A 59 6.93 -18.72 4.81
C THR A 59 7.64 -17.77 5.78
N GLY A 60 8.91 -17.45 5.50
CA GLY A 60 9.66 -16.48 6.31
C GLY A 60 9.11 -15.05 6.20
N SER A 61 8.58 -14.68 5.03
CA SER A 61 8.04 -13.34 4.77
C SER A 61 6.62 -13.17 5.32
N THR A 62 5.81 -14.23 5.22
CA THR A 62 4.38 -14.21 5.55
C THR A 62 4.09 -14.39 7.04
N LEU A 63 5.00 -15.00 7.81
CA LEU A 63 4.79 -15.27 9.24
C LEU A 63 5.28 -14.16 10.18
N PHE A 64 6.23 -13.33 9.74
CA PHE A 64 6.83 -12.29 10.57
C PHE A 64 6.85 -10.93 9.86
N PRO A 65 5.93 -10.01 10.19
CA PRO A 65 5.98 -8.66 9.64
C PRO A 65 7.23 -7.95 10.13
N ILE A 66 7.94 -7.29 9.22
CA ILE A 66 9.08 -6.42 9.54
C ILE A 66 8.64 -4.96 9.74
N ALA A 67 7.44 -4.62 9.24
CA ALA A 67 6.85 -3.31 9.35
C ALA A 67 5.33 -3.44 9.44
N LYS A 68 4.75 -2.84 10.49
CA LYS A 68 3.31 -2.77 10.74
C LYS A 68 2.74 -1.42 10.31
N ASP A 69 1.44 -1.34 10.09
CA ASP A 69 0.73 -0.09 9.78
C ASP A 69 1.41 0.75 8.68
N VAL A 70 1.82 0.08 7.60
CA VAL A 70 2.49 0.72 6.48
C VAL A 70 1.51 1.56 5.69
N LYS A 71 1.78 2.86 5.65
CA LYS A 71 1.03 3.86 4.89
C LYS A 71 1.94 4.46 3.83
N ILE A 72 1.46 4.47 2.59
CA ILE A 72 2.17 5.04 1.44
C ILE A 72 1.36 6.22 0.92
N GLN A 73 2.02 7.36 0.73
CA GLN A 73 1.44 8.53 0.10
C GLN A 73 2.42 9.08 -0.94
N VAL A 74 1.90 9.30 -2.14
CA VAL A 74 2.62 9.97 -3.22
C VAL A 74 1.98 11.33 -3.44
N GLU A 75 2.80 12.36 -3.48
CA GLU A 75 2.41 13.73 -3.79
C GLU A 75 3.08 14.15 -5.09
N PHE A 76 2.30 14.41 -6.14
CA PHE A 76 2.85 14.82 -7.44
C PHE A 76 3.14 16.32 -7.45
N ASN A 77 4.24 16.70 -8.10
CA ASN A 77 4.63 18.09 -8.27
C ASN A 77 3.73 18.76 -9.34
N PRO A 78 2.90 19.75 -8.98
CA PRO A 78 1.96 20.37 -9.91
C PRO A 78 2.64 21.19 -11.02
N GLN A 79 3.93 21.50 -10.88
CA GLN A 79 4.72 22.15 -11.93
C GLN A 79 5.15 21.16 -13.03
N MET A 80 5.24 19.87 -12.70
CA MET A 80 5.71 18.82 -13.62
C MET A 80 4.58 17.90 -14.10
N VAL A 81 3.55 17.70 -13.26
CA VAL A 81 2.43 16.77 -13.51
C VAL A 81 1.11 17.51 -13.33
N SER A 82 0.29 17.52 -14.38
CA SER A 82 -1.07 18.11 -14.36
C SER A 82 -2.11 17.12 -13.88
N GLU A 83 -1.99 15.85 -14.27
CA GLU A 83 -2.96 14.80 -13.97
C GLU A 83 -2.24 13.52 -13.57
N TYR A 84 -2.86 12.75 -12.68
CA TYR A 84 -2.35 11.44 -12.30
C TYR A 84 -3.49 10.50 -11.92
N ARG A 85 -3.29 9.21 -12.17
CA ARG A 85 -4.23 8.15 -11.83
C ARG A 85 -3.46 6.92 -11.33
N LEU A 86 -3.93 6.36 -10.22
CA LEU A 86 -3.44 5.07 -9.75
C LEU A 86 -4.04 3.95 -10.62
N ILE A 87 -3.18 3.26 -11.38
CA ILE A 87 -3.56 2.17 -12.29
C ILE A 87 -3.52 0.82 -11.57
N GLY A 88 -2.59 0.66 -10.62
CA GLY A 88 -2.46 -0.57 -9.85
C GLY A 88 -1.84 -0.33 -8.48
N TYR A 89 -2.49 -0.86 -7.45
CA TYR A 89 -1.99 -1.00 -6.07
C TYR A 89 -2.76 -2.13 -5.41
N GLU A 90 -2.11 -2.83 -4.48
CA GLU A 90 -2.75 -3.90 -3.69
C GLU A 90 -3.97 -3.36 -2.90
N THR A 91 -4.95 -4.21 -2.63
CA THR A 91 -6.38 -3.93 -2.38
C THR A 91 -6.78 -3.04 -1.18
N ARG A 92 -5.86 -2.25 -0.60
CA ARG A 92 -6.12 -1.39 0.57
C ARG A 92 -5.77 0.08 0.29
N ALA A 93 -6.59 0.76 -0.50
CA ALA A 93 -6.49 2.20 -0.66
C ALA A 93 -6.81 2.91 0.66
N LEU A 94 -5.89 3.76 1.14
CA LEU A 94 -6.08 4.58 2.33
C LEU A 94 -6.57 5.98 1.94
N ASN A 95 -7.51 6.55 2.70
CA ASN A 95 -7.91 7.94 2.49
C ASN A 95 -6.74 8.88 2.81
N ARG A 96 -6.64 10.00 2.08
CA ARG A 96 -5.54 10.96 2.23
C ARG A 96 -5.42 11.51 3.65
N GLU A 97 -6.54 11.71 4.33
CA GLU A 97 -6.63 12.24 5.69
C GLU A 97 -6.13 11.26 6.76
N ASP A 98 -6.22 9.96 6.50
CA ASP A 98 -5.83 8.91 7.44
C ASP A 98 -4.32 8.65 7.45
N PHE A 99 -3.57 9.24 6.50
CA PHE A 99 -2.12 9.04 6.38
C PHE A 99 -1.36 9.38 7.67
N ASN A 100 -1.79 10.44 8.37
CA ASN A 100 -1.13 10.91 9.58
C ASN A 100 -1.69 10.29 10.87
N ASN A 101 -2.74 9.46 10.78
CA ASN A 101 -3.43 8.94 11.95
C ASN A 101 -2.89 7.56 12.34
N ASP A 102 -2.14 7.49 13.45
CA ASP A 102 -1.57 6.23 13.95
C ASP A 102 -2.62 5.28 14.55
N ARG A 103 -3.88 5.72 14.67
CA ARG A 103 -5.03 4.90 15.08
C ARG A 103 -5.70 4.16 13.92
N VAL A 104 -5.39 4.54 12.68
CA VAL A 104 -5.89 3.86 11.48
C VAL A 104 -4.90 2.78 11.08
N ASP A 105 -5.37 1.54 11.08
CA ASP A 105 -4.63 0.35 10.66
C ASP A 105 -4.38 0.38 9.15
N ALA A 106 -3.22 -0.12 8.71
CA ALA A 106 -2.83 -0.06 7.31
C ALA A 106 -2.23 -1.40 6.81
N GLY A 107 -1.41 -1.36 5.75
CA GLY A 107 -0.82 -2.58 5.20
C GLY A 107 0.27 -3.15 6.12
N GLU A 108 0.44 -4.47 6.12
CA GLU A 108 1.56 -5.13 6.77
C GLU A 108 2.60 -5.53 5.72
N ILE A 109 3.89 -5.32 6.02
CA ILE A 109 4.98 -5.72 5.11
C ILE A 109 5.83 -6.79 5.80
N GLY A 110 5.84 -7.97 5.18
CA GLY A 110 6.69 -9.10 5.50
C GLY A 110 8.12 -8.97 4.98
N SER A 111 9.05 -9.71 5.57
CA SER A 111 10.44 -9.74 5.10
C SER A 111 10.55 -10.25 3.66
N GLY A 112 10.92 -9.40 2.69
CA GLY A 112 11.00 -9.79 1.28
C GLY A 112 9.72 -9.55 0.47
N HIS A 113 8.68 -8.99 1.10
CA HIS A 113 7.53 -8.46 0.36
C HIS A 113 7.94 -7.20 -0.43
N SER A 114 7.50 -7.12 -1.68
CA SER A 114 7.65 -5.93 -2.52
C SER A 114 6.26 -5.42 -2.89
N VAL A 115 6.02 -4.14 -2.62
CA VAL A 115 4.78 -3.46 -3.00
C VAL A 115 5.06 -2.60 -4.22
N THR A 116 4.25 -2.77 -5.27
CA THR A 116 4.37 -1.98 -6.50
C THR A 116 3.10 -1.15 -6.71
N ALA A 117 3.27 0.16 -6.78
CA ALA A 117 2.22 1.09 -7.20
C ALA A 117 2.52 1.59 -8.60
N ILE A 118 1.55 1.51 -9.51
CA ILE A 118 1.68 1.98 -10.88
C ILE A 118 0.80 3.21 -11.05
N TYR A 119 1.41 4.33 -11.40
CA TYR A 119 0.72 5.57 -11.72
C TYR A 119 0.83 5.87 -13.21
N GLU A 120 -0.27 6.32 -13.79
CA GLU A 120 -0.28 7.04 -15.06
C GLU A 120 -0.26 8.53 -14.74
N ILE A 121 0.59 9.28 -15.45
CA ILE A 121 0.74 10.73 -15.27
C ILE A 121 0.63 11.46 -16.61
N THR A 122 0.09 12.67 -16.56
CA THR A 122 0.13 13.63 -17.67
C THR A 122 1.10 14.75 -17.28
N PRO A 123 2.19 14.98 -18.03
CA PRO A 123 3.09 16.09 -17.78
C PRO A 123 2.41 17.44 -18.00
N LYS A 124 2.77 18.46 -17.21
CA LYS A 124 2.20 19.80 -17.35
C LYS A 124 2.52 20.39 -18.72
N GLY A 125 1.50 20.94 -19.40
CA GLY A 125 1.61 21.50 -20.75
C GLY A 125 1.57 20.47 -21.88
N SER A 126 1.26 19.20 -21.56
CA SER A 126 1.06 18.16 -22.56
C SER A 126 -0.22 18.42 -23.39
N PRO A 127 -0.22 18.14 -24.70
CA PRO A 127 -1.44 18.18 -25.51
C PRO A 127 -2.46 17.10 -25.13
N ALA A 128 -2.08 16.17 -24.24
CA ALA A 128 -2.94 15.09 -23.74
C ALA A 128 -3.65 15.44 -22.42
N GLU A 129 -3.55 16.68 -21.93
CA GLU A 129 -4.36 17.14 -20.79
C GLU A 129 -5.85 17.05 -21.12
N MET A 130 -6.61 16.39 -20.24
CA MET A 130 -8.04 16.12 -20.38
C MET A 130 -8.89 16.92 -19.38
N ILE A 131 -8.28 17.49 -18.34
CA ILE A 131 -8.94 18.25 -17.27
C ILE A 131 -8.67 19.74 -17.47
N ASP A 132 -9.73 20.54 -17.55
CA ASP A 132 -9.63 22.00 -17.60
C ASP A 132 -8.99 22.57 -16.32
N ASP A 133 -8.28 23.69 -16.44
CA ASP A 133 -7.68 24.38 -15.30
C ASP A 133 -8.74 24.72 -14.22
N LEU A 134 -8.37 24.57 -12.95
CA LEU A 134 -9.26 24.89 -11.84
C LEU A 134 -9.60 26.38 -11.84
N ARG A 135 -10.90 26.71 -11.94
CA ARG A 135 -11.39 28.09 -11.81
C ARG A 135 -10.90 28.84 -10.56
N TYR A 136 -10.67 28.11 -9.48
CA TYR A 136 -10.18 28.65 -8.19
C TYR A 136 -8.78 28.17 -7.83
N GLY A 137 -8.06 27.55 -8.77
CA GLY A 137 -6.65 27.22 -8.58
C GLY A 137 -5.84 28.52 -8.63
N GLU A 138 -5.12 28.84 -7.56
CA GLU A 138 -4.12 29.90 -7.66
C GLU A 138 -3.05 29.45 -8.66
N GLU A 139 -2.79 30.26 -9.68
CA GLU A 139 -1.57 30.14 -10.49
C GLU A 139 -0.38 30.36 -9.57
N ARG A 140 0.18 29.27 -9.07
CA ARG A 140 1.40 29.34 -8.26
C ARG A 140 2.52 29.78 -9.19
N PRO A 141 3.17 30.93 -8.93
CA PRO A 141 4.27 31.37 -9.77
C PRO A 141 5.32 30.27 -9.82
N ALA A 142 5.80 29.98 -11.04
CA ALA A 142 6.84 28.98 -11.26
C ALA A 142 8.00 29.25 -10.29
N ALA A 143 8.40 28.20 -9.56
CA ALA A 143 9.56 28.30 -8.68
C ALA A 143 10.77 28.76 -9.51
N PRO A 144 11.64 29.64 -8.98
CA PRO A 144 12.82 30.07 -9.70
C PRO A 144 13.67 28.86 -10.11
N ALA A 145 14.09 28.82 -11.38
CA ALA A 145 14.95 27.77 -11.90
C ALA A 145 16.24 27.65 -11.06
N GLY A 146 16.59 26.42 -10.68
CA GLY A 146 17.72 26.08 -9.81
C GLY A 146 17.35 25.76 -8.37
N THR A 147 16.07 25.59 -8.04
CA THR A 147 15.66 25.06 -6.72
C THR A 147 15.82 23.54 -6.65
N ALA A 148 15.93 22.99 -5.43
CA ALA A 148 16.08 21.55 -5.20
C ALA A 148 14.93 20.68 -5.76
N GLN A 149 13.83 21.30 -6.20
CA GLN A 149 12.63 20.64 -6.73
C GLN A 149 12.58 20.62 -8.27
N ASP A 150 13.60 21.18 -8.95
CA ASP A 150 13.69 21.16 -10.40
C ASP A 150 13.90 19.72 -10.90
N GLY A 151 12.91 19.21 -11.63
CA GLY A 151 12.94 17.87 -12.22
C GLY A 151 12.29 16.77 -11.39
N GLU A 152 11.82 17.06 -10.17
CA GLU A 152 11.08 16.11 -9.35
C GLU A 152 9.64 15.96 -9.85
N TYR A 153 9.23 14.75 -10.20
CA TYR A 153 7.86 14.43 -10.60
C TYR A 153 6.96 14.25 -9.39
N ALA A 154 7.49 13.68 -8.30
CA ALA A 154 6.70 13.39 -7.11
C ALA A 154 7.55 13.33 -5.83
N PHE A 155 6.86 13.30 -4.70
CA PHE A 155 7.43 13.12 -3.39
C PHE A 155 6.75 11.94 -2.68
N LEU A 156 7.51 10.89 -2.42
CA LEU A 156 7.04 9.68 -1.74
C LEU A 156 7.18 9.85 -0.22
N LYS A 157 6.11 9.55 0.51
CA LYS A 157 6.07 9.48 1.97
C LYS A 157 5.65 8.06 2.37
N LEU A 158 6.52 7.37 3.09
CA LEU A 158 6.29 6.04 3.65
C LEU A 158 6.28 6.15 5.17
N ARG A 159 5.17 5.76 5.80
CA ARG A 159 5.08 5.66 7.26
C ARG A 159 4.91 4.20 7.66
N TYR A 160 5.60 3.76 8.70
CA TYR A 160 5.49 2.40 9.20
C TYR A 160 5.82 2.32 10.70
N LYS A 161 5.33 1.29 11.38
CA LYS A 161 5.69 0.94 12.76
C LYS A 161 6.65 -0.24 12.74
N ALA A 162 7.60 -0.28 13.68
CA ALA A 162 8.43 -1.47 13.87
C ALA A 162 7.57 -2.64 14.39
N PRO A 163 8.01 -3.91 14.25
CA PRO A 163 7.19 -5.07 14.64
C PRO A 163 6.73 -5.01 16.10
N ASP A 164 7.59 -4.53 17.01
CA ASP A 164 7.30 -4.42 18.44
C ASP A 164 7.06 -2.96 18.89
N GLY A 165 6.85 -2.04 17.94
CA GLY A 165 6.75 -0.61 18.23
C GLY A 165 5.37 -0.05 17.95
N ASP A 166 4.87 0.81 18.85
CA ASP A 166 3.57 1.48 18.68
C ASP A 166 3.69 2.85 18.01
N THR A 167 4.90 3.39 17.90
CA THR A 167 5.18 4.69 17.30
C THR A 167 5.64 4.53 15.86
N SER A 168 5.05 5.30 14.96
CA SER A 168 5.38 5.25 13.54
C SER A 168 6.66 6.03 13.21
N LYS A 169 7.35 5.60 12.16
CA LYS A 169 8.52 6.24 11.55
C LYS A 169 8.16 6.70 10.16
N LEU A 170 8.65 7.87 9.76
CA LEU A 170 8.44 8.45 8.43
C LEU A 170 9.72 8.40 7.61
N ILE A 171 9.63 7.89 6.39
CA ILE A 171 10.66 7.95 5.35
C ILE A 171 10.09 8.79 4.21
N THR A 172 10.92 9.65 3.63
CA THR A 172 10.55 10.51 2.51
C THR A 172 11.61 10.50 1.43
N THR A 173 11.18 10.40 0.17
CA THR A 173 12.09 10.31 -0.98
C THR A 173 11.50 11.09 -2.16
N PRO A 174 12.25 12.02 -2.79
CA PRO A 174 11.85 12.62 -4.05
C PRO A 174 11.98 11.62 -5.21
N VAL A 175 11.13 11.76 -6.23
CA VAL A 175 11.05 10.91 -7.44
C VAL A 175 11.27 11.77 -8.68
#